data_AF-A0A2N2LPB5-F1
#
_entry.id   AF-A0A2N2LPB5-F1
#
_cell.length_a   1.000
_cell.length_b   1.000
_cell.length_c   1.000
_cell.angle_alpha   90.00
_cell.angle_beta   90.00
_cell.angle_gamma   90.00
#
_symmetry.space_group_name_H-M   'P 1'
#
loop_
_entity.id
_entity.type
_entity.pdbx_description
1 polymer ?
#
loop_
_entity_poly.entity_id
_entity_poly.type
_entity_poly.pdbx_seq_one_letter_code
_entity_poly.pdbx_strand_id
1 'polypeptide(L)'
;MLIRYVWRNCDFHGEKQGADPIDAFWVEATQEEAEDGIFPGLMPTEIAESRKLAVRFHELAQQKDDLARPFCFLVARDLRLIRPLPLIYPTSSMWNTYSPFTAMPEVYIRTLDEIRNLKVPFTNED
;
A
#
# COMPACT_ATOMS: atom_id res chain seq x y z
N MET A 1 4.97 5.46 8.29
CA MET A 1 4.00 4.79 7.41
C MET A 1 3.54 3.51 8.08
N LEU A 2 2.41 2.95 7.64
CA LEU A 2 1.76 1.80 8.24
C LEU A 2 1.48 0.72 7.19
N ILE A 3 1.65 -0.54 7.55
CA ILE A 3 1.27 -1.71 6.75
C ILE A 3 0.37 -2.61 7.58
N ARG A 4 -0.77 -2.99 6.99
CA ARG A 4 -1.77 -3.91 7.59
C ARG A 4 -2.23 -5.02 6.65
N TYR A 5 -1.82 -4.97 5.38
CA TYR A 5 -2.20 -5.97 4.38
C TYR A 5 -1.04 -6.31 3.46
N VAL A 6 -1.01 -7.57 3.02
CA VAL A 6 -0.05 -8.09 2.03
C VAL A 6 -0.80 -8.85 0.93
N TRP A 7 -0.45 -8.60 -0.32
CA TRP A 7 -0.82 -9.41 -1.48
C TRP A 7 0.38 -10.29 -1.82
N ARG A 8 0.31 -11.56 -1.42
CA ARG A 8 1.39 -12.52 -1.70
C ARG A 8 1.43 -12.91 -3.16
N ASN A 9 2.63 -13.12 -3.71
CA ASN A 9 2.81 -13.46 -5.12
C ASN A 9 2.00 -12.51 -6.03
N CYS A 10 2.10 -11.21 -5.77
CA CYS A 10 1.31 -10.18 -6.42
C CYS A 10 1.45 -10.28 -7.93
N ASP A 11 0.32 -10.49 -8.60
CA ASP A 11 0.13 -10.52 -10.04
C ASP A 11 -0.45 -9.18 -10.53
N PHE A 12 -0.29 -8.11 -9.74
CA PHE A 12 -0.62 -6.76 -10.18
C PHE A 12 0.31 -6.35 -11.33
N HIS A 13 -0.11 -6.68 -12.54
CA HIS A 13 0.61 -6.38 -13.76
C HIS A 13 0.35 -4.92 -14.17
N GLY A 14 1.19 -4.01 -13.72
CA GLY A 14 1.35 -2.70 -14.36
C GLY A 14 2.32 -2.81 -15.53
N GLU A 15 1.83 -2.62 -16.77
CA GLU A 15 2.51 -2.54 -18.10
C GLU A 15 3.65 -3.52 -18.47
N LYS A 16 4.31 -4.19 -17.54
CA LYS A 16 5.41 -5.13 -17.74
C LYS A 16 4.90 -6.55 -17.52
N GLN A 17 4.34 -7.13 -18.58
CA GLN A 17 4.08 -8.56 -18.64
C GLN A 17 5.41 -9.33 -18.47
N GLY A 18 5.43 -10.34 -17.58
CA GLY A 18 6.56 -11.27 -17.45
C GLY A 18 7.53 -11.06 -16.28
N ALA A 19 7.21 -10.18 -15.31
CA ALA A 19 7.97 -10.13 -14.05
C ALA A 19 7.60 -11.33 -13.15
N ASP A 20 8.59 -11.89 -12.46
CA ASP A 20 8.35 -12.94 -11.45
C ASP A 20 7.38 -12.44 -10.37
N PRO A 21 6.43 -13.27 -9.90
CA PRO A 21 5.54 -12.91 -8.81
C PRO A 21 6.33 -12.46 -7.58
N ILE A 22 5.93 -11.34 -6.98
CA ILE A 22 6.56 -10.81 -5.77
C ILE A 22 5.52 -10.32 -4.78
N ASP A 23 5.77 -10.45 -3.48
CA ASP A 23 4.87 -9.87 -2.49
C ASP A 23 4.73 -8.36 -2.70
N ALA A 24 3.51 -7.86 -2.54
CA ALA A 24 3.23 -6.43 -2.47
C ALA A 24 2.49 -6.10 -1.18
N PHE A 25 2.77 -4.93 -0.63
CA PHE A 25 2.28 -4.48 0.65
C PHE A 25 1.37 -3.28 0.47
N TRP A 26 0.32 -3.23 1.27
CA TRP A 26 -0.53 -2.07 1.38
C TRP A 26 0.08 -1.08 2.37
N VAL A 27 0.58 0.03 1.83
CA VAL A 27 1.20 1.10 2.63
C VAL A 27 0.22 2.24 2.78
N GLU A 28 -0.13 2.55 4.02
CA GLU A 28 -0.94 3.69 4.43
C GLU A 28 -0.03 4.76 5.02
N ALA A 29 -0.24 6.01 4.62
CA ALA A 29 0.59 7.14 5.01
C ALA A 29 -0.24 8.38 5.35
N THR A 30 0.25 9.16 6.31
CA THR A 30 -0.16 10.56 6.47
C THR A 30 0.37 11.40 5.31
N GLN A 31 -0.04 12.67 5.23
CA GLN A 31 0.50 13.59 4.22
C GLN A 31 2.03 13.74 4.34
N GLU A 32 2.52 14.00 5.55
CA GLU A 32 3.95 14.16 5.84
C GLU A 32 4.74 12.91 5.45
N GLU A 33 4.26 11.74 5.86
CA GLU A 33 4.90 10.46 5.54
C GLU A 33 4.95 10.20 4.02
N ALA A 34 3.89 10.58 3.27
CA ALA A 34 3.84 10.42 1.83
C ALA A 34 4.79 11.40 1.11
N GLU A 35 4.81 12.66 1.54
CA GLU A 35 5.65 13.71 0.95
C GLU A 35 7.14 13.44 1.15
N ASP A 36 7.53 12.97 2.33
CA ASP A 36 8.93 12.73 2.66
C ASP A 36 9.41 11.34 2.24
N GLY A 37 8.55 10.32 2.36
CA GLY A 37 8.94 8.92 2.26
C GLY A 37 8.60 8.22 0.95
N ILE A 38 7.61 8.71 0.20
CA ILE A 38 7.05 7.99 -0.97
C ILE A 38 7.15 8.83 -2.25
N PHE A 39 6.70 10.09 -2.21
CA PHE A 39 6.68 10.98 -3.38
C PHE A 39 8.04 11.16 -4.08
N PRO A 40 9.19 11.18 -3.38
CA PRO A 40 10.50 11.28 -4.05
C PRO A 40 10.77 10.14 -5.05
N GLY A 41 10.11 8.99 -4.89
CA GLY A 41 10.22 7.82 -5.78
C GLY A 41 9.14 7.75 -6.87
N LEU A 42 8.25 8.73 -6.98
CA LEU A 42 7.09 8.70 -7.89
C LEU A 42 7.19 9.73 -9.02
N MET A 43 6.53 9.43 -10.13
CA MET A 43 6.36 10.41 -11.20
C MET A 43 5.36 11.49 -10.80
N PRO A 44 5.47 12.73 -11.32
CA PRO A 44 4.53 13.82 -10.99
C PRO A 44 3.06 13.46 -11.24
N THR A 45 2.77 12.67 -12.26
CA THR A 45 1.43 12.18 -12.59
C THR A 45 0.88 11.23 -11.53
N GLU A 46 1.73 10.39 -10.94
CA GLU A 46 1.36 9.47 -9.87
C GLU A 46 1.15 10.21 -8.55
N ILE A 47 1.98 11.22 -8.27
CA ILE A 47 1.79 12.12 -7.12
C ILE A 47 0.45 12.86 -7.24
N ALA A 48 0.12 13.37 -8.42
CA ALA A 48 -1.15 14.05 -8.66
C ALA A 48 -2.36 13.12 -8.45
N GLU A 49 -2.29 11.88 -8.93
CA GLU A 49 -3.36 10.89 -8.71
C GLU A 49 -3.45 10.50 -7.23
N SER A 50 -2.32 10.31 -6.55
CA SER A 50 -2.28 10.04 -5.10
C SER A 50 -2.98 11.15 -4.30
N ARG A 51 -2.68 12.42 -4.59
CA ARG A 51 -3.34 13.57 -3.94
C ARG A 51 -4.85 13.59 -4.22
N LYS A 52 -5.27 13.31 -5.45
CA LYS A 52 -6.70 13.25 -5.82
C LYS A 52 -7.44 12.14 -5.06
N LEU A 53 -6.83 10.97 -4.92
CA LEU A 53 -7.38 9.86 -4.14
C LEU A 53 -7.46 10.22 -2.66
N ALA A 54 -6.42 10.82 -2.10
CA ALA A 54 -6.39 11.24 -0.70
C ALA A 54 -7.51 12.22 -0.36
N VAL A 55 -7.77 13.21 -1.23
CA VAL A 55 -8.91 14.13 -1.07
C VAL A 55 -10.24 13.38 -1.13
N ARG A 56 -10.41 12.47 -2.10
CA ARG A 56 -11.65 11.71 -2.28
C ARG A 56 -12.00 10.82 -1.08
N PHE A 57 -10.99 10.27 -0.41
CA PHE A 57 -11.17 9.31 0.69
C PHE A 57 -10.84 9.90 2.08
N HIS A 58 -10.69 11.23 2.19
CA HIS A 58 -10.26 11.88 3.42
C HIS A 58 -11.19 11.59 4.61
N GLU A 59 -12.49 11.77 4.44
CA GLU A 59 -13.49 11.52 5.50
C GLU A 59 -13.46 10.06 5.97
N LEU A 60 -13.32 9.12 5.03
CA LEU A 60 -13.23 7.70 5.34
C LEU A 60 -11.92 7.36 6.09
N ALA A 61 -10.82 8.04 5.76
CA ALA A 61 -9.56 7.88 6.48
C ALA A 61 -9.68 8.34 7.94
N GLN A 62 -10.36 9.46 8.19
CA GLN A 62 -10.61 9.97 9.55
C GLN A 62 -11.48 9.04 10.39
N GLN A 63 -12.41 8.31 9.77
CA GLN A 63 -13.26 7.34 10.47
C GLN A 63 -12.51 6.04 10.84
N LYS A 64 -11.45 5.71 10.10
CA LYS A 64 -10.71 4.45 10.26
C LYS A 64 -9.53 4.55 11.20
N ASP A 65 -8.94 5.73 11.32
CA ASP A 65 -7.67 5.92 12.02
C ASP A 65 -7.58 7.35 12.57
N ASP A 66 -7.21 7.48 13.84
CA ASP A 66 -7.06 8.78 14.53
C ASP A 66 -6.06 9.70 13.84
N LEU A 67 -5.03 9.14 13.20
CA LEU A 67 -4.01 9.91 12.48
C LEU A 67 -4.41 10.24 11.04
N ALA A 68 -5.54 9.73 10.55
CA ALA A 68 -6.04 9.86 9.19
C ALA A 68 -4.94 9.61 8.13
N ARG A 69 -4.90 8.39 7.60
CA ARG A 69 -3.93 7.99 6.55
C ARG A 69 -4.58 7.89 5.16
N PRO A 70 -4.91 9.01 4.49
CA PRO A 70 -5.62 8.99 3.23
C PRO A 70 -4.74 8.66 2.02
N PHE A 71 -3.41 8.68 2.19
CA PHE A 71 -2.47 8.32 1.13
C PHE A 71 -2.18 6.82 1.20
N CYS A 72 -2.61 6.08 0.19
CA CYS A 72 -2.44 4.63 0.17
C CYS A 72 -1.79 4.14 -1.11
N PHE A 73 -0.91 3.14 -0.97
CA PHE A 73 -0.08 2.64 -2.05
C PHE A 73 0.02 1.12 -2.02
N LEU A 74 0.04 0.51 -3.20
CA LEU A 74 0.50 -0.85 -3.38
C LEU A 74 2.01 -0.80 -3.69
N VAL A 75 2.81 -1.40 -2.82
CA VAL A 75 4.28 -1.35 -2.91
C VAL A 75 4.83 -2.76 -3.00
N ALA A 76 5.47 -3.10 -4.13
CA ALA A 76 6.17 -4.38 -4.26
C ALA A 76 7.37 -4.44 -3.30
N ARG A 77 7.69 -5.64 -2.80
CA ARG A 77 8.79 -5.88 -1.87
C ARG A 77 10.14 -5.32 -2.33
N ASP A 78 10.38 -5.34 -3.63
CA ASP A 78 11.62 -4.85 -4.24
C ASP A 78 11.59 -3.36 -4.63
N LEU A 79 10.48 -2.68 -4.35
CA LEU A 79 10.19 -1.28 -4.67
C LEU A 79 10.12 -0.96 -6.17
N ARG A 80 10.10 -1.96 -7.06
CA ARG A 80 9.93 -1.73 -8.51
C ARG A 80 8.51 -1.28 -8.89
N LEU A 81 7.55 -1.50 -8.00
CA LEU A 81 6.17 -1.04 -8.11
C LEU A 81 5.83 -0.22 -6.86
N ILE A 82 5.45 1.03 -7.07
CA ILE A 82 4.83 1.89 -6.05
C ILE A 82 3.63 2.53 -6.76
N ARG A 83 2.41 2.10 -6.41
CA ARG A 83 1.20 2.53 -7.12
C ARG A 83 0.20 3.18 -6.18
N PRO A 84 -0.19 4.45 -6.38
CA PRO A 84 -1.28 5.04 -5.60
C PRO A 84 -2.60 4.36 -5.96
N LEU A 85 -3.36 3.96 -4.95
CA LEU A 85 -4.65 3.29 -5.10
C LEU A 85 -5.66 3.78 -4.06
N PRO A 86 -6.97 3.63 -4.32
CA PRO A 86 -8.01 4.02 -3.37
C PRO A 86 -7.83 3.39 -1.98
N LEU A 87 -8.11 4.14 -0.91
CA LEU A 87 -8.03 3.64 0.47
C LEU A 87 -8.80 2.31 0.68
N ILE A 88 -9.94 2.16 0.02
CA ILE A 88 -10.77 0.96 0.11
C ILE A 88 -10.24 -0.23 -0.68
N TYR A 89 -9.17 -0.08 -1.47
CA TYR A 89 -8.75 -1.08 -2.45
C TYR A 89 -8.56 -2.49 -1.86
N PRO A 90 -7.90 -2.70 -0.70
CA PRO A 90 -7.76 -4.05 -0.12
C PRO A 90 -9.08 -4.72 0.27
N THR A 91 -10.13 -3.93 0.52
CA THR A 91 -11.43 -4.37 1.03
C THR A 91 -12.58 -4.08 0.06
N SER A 92 -12.24 -3.64 -1.16
CA SER A 92 -13.22 -3.16 -2.13
C SER A 92 -14.07 -4.32 -2.64
N SER A 93 -15.37 -4.08 -2.81
CA SER A 93 -16.30 -5.04 -3.41
C SER A 93 -15.96 -5.38 -4.86
N MET A 94 -15.06 -4.62 -5.51
CA MET A 94 -14.55 -4.92 -6.85
C MET A 94 -13.86 -6.28 -6.96
N TRP A 95 -13.41 -6.84 -5.83
CA TRP A 95 -12.79 -8.17 -5.79
C TRP A 95 -13.80 -9.33 -5.93
N ASN A 96 -15.09 -9.02 -6.08
CA ASN A 96 -16.19 -9.97 -6.15
C ASN A 96 -16.17 -10.96 -4.96
N THR A 97 -15.58 -12.14 -5.17
CA THR A 97 -15.59 -13.25 -4.22
C THR A 97 -14.35 -13.33 -3.34
N TYR A 98 -13.19 -12.81 -3.79
CA TYR A 98 -11.94 -12.97 -3.03
C TYR A 98 -10.98 -11.79 -3.28
N SER A 99 -10.69 -11.05 -2.20
CA SER A 99 -9.58 -10.08 -2.20
C SER A 99 -8.25 -10.84 -2.08
N PRO A 100 -7.25 -10.51 -2.91
CA PRO A 100 -5.94 -11.15 -2.81
C PRO A 100 -5.12 -10.70 -1.59
N PHE A 101 -5.59 -9.66 -0.90
CA PHE A 101 -4.95 -9.15 0.30
C PHE A 101 -5.22 -10.06 1.50
N THR A 102 -4.16 -10.42 2.19
CA THR A 102 -4.19 -11.08 3.50
C THR A 102 -3.88 -10.03 4.56
N ALA A 103 -4.69 -10.00 5.63
CA ALA A 103 -4.40 -9.15 6.78
C ALA A 103 -3.13 -9.63 7.50
N MET A 104 -2.39 -8.70 8.08
CA MET A 104 -1.19 -8.97 8.88
C MET A 104 -1.18 -8.07 10.12
N PRO A 105 -0.38 -8.40 11.16
CA PRO A 105 -0.15 -7.48 12.26
C PRO A 105 0.29 -6.11 11.77
N GLU A 106 -0.10 -5.06 12.48
CA GLU A 106 0.28 -3.69 12.12
C GLU A 106 1.80 -3.54 12.19
N VAL A 107 2.39 -3.12 11.08
CA VAL A 107 3.82 -2.81 11.02
C VAL A 107 3.99 -1.35 10.66
N TYR A 108 4.67 -0.62 11.53
CA TYR A 108 5.08 0.75 11.27
C TYR A 108 6.48 0.75 10.67
N ILE A 109 6.61 1.35 9.49
CA ILE A 109 7.90 1.55 8.81
C ILE A 109 8.19 3.05 8.69
N ARG A 110 9.46 3.41 8.80
CA ARG A 110 9.95 4.78 8.59
C ARG A 110 10.32 5.00 7.13
N THR A 111 10.86 3.99 6.46
CA THR A 111 11.24 4.05 5.05
C THR A 111 10.68 2.86 4.27
N LEU A 112 10.47 3.04 2.95
CA LEU A 112 10.00 1.94 2.09
C LEU A 112 11.00 0.78 2.02
N ASP A 113 12.30 1.03 2.22
CA ASP A 113 13.32 -0.03 2.19
C ASP A 113 13.14 -1.07 3.31
N GLU A 114 12.50 -0.71 4.42
CA GLU A 114 12.18 -1.66 5.49
C GLU A 114 11.25 -2.80 5.01
N ILE A 115 10.45 -2.55 3.96
CA ILE A 115 9.55 -3.54 3.35
C ILE A 115 10.33 -4.77 2.87
N ARG A 116 11.55 -4.59 2.37
CA ARG A 116 12.40 -5.67 1.85
C ARG A 116 12.62 -6.77 2.88
N ASN A 117 12.68 -6.40 4.16
CA ASN A 117 13.02 -7.26 5.28
C ASN A 117 11.81 -7.82 6.04
N LEU A 118 10.58 -7.50 5.63
CA LEU A 118 9.36 -8.00 6.30
C LEU A 118 9.19 -9.51 6.08
N LYS A 119 9.08 -10.28 7.17
CA LYS A 119 8.86 -11.73 7.09
C LYS A 119 7.41 -12.04 6.74
N VAL A 120 7.18 -12.87 5.71
CA VAL A 120 5.87 -13.34 5.26
C VAL A 120 5.96 -14.86 5.04
N PRO A 121 4.99 -15.70 5.47
CA PRO A 121 3.79 -15.34 6.22
C PRO A 121 4.10 -14.90 7.65
N PHE A 122 3.28 -14.00 8.18
CA PHE A 122 3.31 -13.66 9.59
C PHE A 122 2.67 -14.82 10.34
N THR A 123 3.49 -15.76 10.82
CA THR A 123 3.04 -16.71 11.83
C THR A 123 2.81 -15.93 13.11
N ASN A 124 1.59 -15.96 13.64
CA ASN A 124 1.39 -15.66 15.05
C ASN A 124 2.18 -16.74 15.81
N GLU A 125 3.40 -16.44 16.20
CA GLU A 125 4.05 -17.22 17.25
C GLU A 125 3.36 -16.79 18.55
N ASP A 126 2.46 -17.65 19.03
CA ASP A 126 1.93 -17.63 20.40
C ASP A 126 3.06 -17.83 21.43
#